data_AF-A0A0D0BGJ6-F1
#
_entry.id   AF-A0A0D0BGJ6-F1
#
_cell.length_a   1.000
_cell.length_b   1.000
_cell.length_c   1.000
_cell.angle_alpha   90.00
_cell.angle_beta   90.00
_cell.angle_gamma   90.00
#
_symmetry.space_group_name_H-M   'P 1'
#
loop_
_entity.id
_entity.type
_entity.pdbx_description
1 polymer ?
#
loop_
_entity_poly.entity_id
_entity_poly.type
_entity_poly.pdbx_seq_one_letter_code
_entity_poly.pdbx_strand_id
1 'polypeptide(L)'
;MDVEKLISTLSLTGADIPPRSTTRTAGKPKFVKFLSGDNGEGMPETFFEDPRTFKPKPGPHGQIQTWGIFPYHEDNIWDFDGIQMMYRTMAHQFSYDNRGGKPWPEKQFMEVLKDRKREQLSKLDLADLDKKDIIIKIHLKFLQDANGDPRVWRRVRLSAGMKIGVFQDKVLSPVLNWVRNLHCYTFTDLRDGAVFGPEDANATDIMHINQVGYDYLPDDKYMLAHLFSEVGDKFAHLYDYGDKWHHEIEIEKIFPLEESYGRVQILDGKGMCPGENMRGSYQYENFLKAYDTDSYTEQVKKRREILDCPNYKGFGKPPSLFNIDAFDIGQANERLVAALGSPNSVRAGMKAFTMPINPSAHDSRTGKLKKGQSIQREWDHESHGYWQETTSNTKDKRSQSACAACGKPGGQDLKTCSGCRAILYCSAEHQRSHWKDVHKKQCSRKYLKK
;
A
#
# COMPACT_ATOMS: atom_id res chain seq x y z
N MET A 1 -3.44 -35.30 15.43
CA MET A 1 -3.41 -34.05 16.22
C MET A 1 -4.55 -33.21 15.67
N ASP A 2 -5.65 -33.12 16.43
CA ASP A 2 -7.01 -32.95 15.90
C ASP A 2 -7.27 -31.68 15.10
N VAL A 3 -7.71 -31.90 13.85
CA VAL A 3 -8.12 -30.90 12.85
C VAL A 3 -9.38 -30.14 13.28
N GLU A 4 -10.19 -30.69 14.19
CA GLU A 4 -11.39 -30.04 14.72
C GLU A 4 -11.09 -28.86 15.67
N LYS A 5 -9.90 -28.78 16.28
CA LYS A 5 -9.54 -27.62 17.12
C LYS A 5 -9.15 -26.38 16.31
N LEU A 6 -8.66 -26.54 15.08
CA LEU A 6 -8.23 -25.42 14.22
C LEU A 6 -9.41 -24.69 13.56
N ILE A 7 -10.50 -25.41 13.29
CA ILE A 7 -11.69 -24.88 12.60
C ILE A 7 -12.56 -24.03 13.54
N SER A 8 -12.47 -24.21 14.86
CA SER A 8 -13.23 -23.40 15.84
C SER A 8 -12.74 -21.95 15.98
N THR A 9 -11.50 -21.65 15.57
CA THR A 9 -10.88 -20.32 15.72
C THR A 9 -11.20 -19.31 14.61
N LEU A 10 -11.94 -19.71 13.57
CA LEU A 10 -12.24 -18.86 12.40
C LEU A 10 -13.74 -18.60 12.15
N SER A 11 -14.59 -18.93 13.14
CA SER A 11 -16.01 -18.55 13.18
C SER A 11 -16.25 -17.62 14.36
N LEU A 12 -16.03 -16.32 14.20
CA LEU A 12 -16.52 -15.32 15.15
C LEU A 12 -18.02 -15.07 14.94
N THR A 13 -18.83 -16.09 15.23
CA THR A 13 -20.19 -15.90 15.74
C THR A 13 -20.05 -15.50 17.20
N GLY A 14 -20.65 -14.37 17.61
CA GLY A 14 -20.37 -13.66 18.87
C GLY A 14 -20.74 -14.37 20.18
N ALA A 15 -20.29 -15.61 20.41
CA ALA A 15 -20.56 -16.37 21.63
C ALA A 15 -19.32 -17.01 22.30
N ASP A 16 -18.16 -17.14 21.62
CA ASP A 16 -16.96 -17.74 22.23
C ASP A 16 -15.81 -16.72 22.36
N ILE A 17 -16.12 -15.62 23.06
CA ILE A 17 -15.13 -14.61 23.46
C ILE A 17 -14.45 -15.14 24.74
N PRO A 18 -13.12 -15.38 24.76
CA PRO A 18 -12.42 -15.64 26.02
C PRO A 18 -12.71 -14.50 27.00
N PRO A 19 -12.86 -14.78 28.30
CA PRO A 19 -13.36 -13.80 29.25
C PRO A 19 -12.56 -12.50 29.13
N ARG A 20 -13.29 -11.37 29.13
CA ARG A 20 -12.74 -10.02 29.26
C ARG A 20 -11.48 -10.08 30.10
N SER A 21 -10.34 -9.65 29.54
CA SER A 21 -9.20 -9.26 30.36
C SER A 21 -9.70 -8.16 31.29
N THR A 22 -10.13 -8.58 32.47
CA THR A 22 -10.57 -7.71 33.54
C THR A 22 -9.31 -7.07 34.10
N THR A 23 -9.31 -5.74 34.06
CA THR A 23 -8.56 -4.87 34.96
C THR A 23 -7.03 -5.04 34.94
N ARG A 24 -6.37 -4.32 34.03
CA ARG A 24 -5.16 -3.60 34.43
C ARG A 24 -5.46 -2.11 34.44
N THR A 25 -5.39 -1.51 35.62
CA THR A 25 -5.28 -0.07 35.79
C THR A 25 -4.01 0.37 35.08
N ALA A 26 -4.13 0.71 33.80
CA ALA A 26 -3.09 1.48 33.15
C ALA A 26 -2.90 2.73 34.03
N GLY A 27 -1.68 2.91 34.55
CA GLY A 27 -1.36 4.04 35.40
C GLY A 27 -1.67 5.35 34.67
N LYS A 28 -1.61 6.49 35.38
CA LYS A 28 -1.80 7.79 34.73
C LYS A 28 -0.86 7.92 33.51
N PRO A 29 -1.36 8.30 32.33
CA PRO A 29 -0.51 8.43 31.14
C PRO A 29 0.61 9.44 31.40
N LYS A 30 1.82 9.11 30.93
CA LYS A 30 2.98 9.99 31.12
C LYS A 30 2.95 11.22 30.22
N PHE A 31 2.32 11.11 29.04
CA PHE A 31 2.33 12.16 28.03
C PHE A 31 0.94 12.50 27.48
N VAL A 32 0.18 11.49 27.04
CA VAL A 32 -1.11 11.70 26.38
C VAL A 32 -2.14 12.30 27.34
N LYS A 33 -2.96 13.21 26.83
CA LYS A 33 -4.02 13.87 27.59
C LYS A 33 -5.38 13.37 27.14
N PHE A 34 -6.11 12.78 28.07
CA PHE A 34 -7.50 12.37 27.90
C PHE A 34 -8.48 13.52 28.11
N LEU A 35 -9.63 13.47 27.45
CA LEU A 35 -10.78 14.31 27.77
C LEU A 35 -11.47 13.83 29.05
N SER A 36 -12.28 14.71 29.65
CA SER A 36 -13.10 14.34 30.82
C SER A 36 -14.02 13.17 30.47
N GLY A 37 -13.95 12.09 31.25
CA GLY A 37 -14.74 10.87 31.04
C GLY A 37 -14.04 9.79 30.19
N ASP A 38 -12.86 10.07 29.61
CA ASP A 38 -11.98 9.05 29.02
C ASP A 38 -10.89 8.69 30.02
N ASN A 39 -10.85 7.42 30.41
CA ASN A 39 -9.89 6.84 31.34
C ASN A 39 -8.80 6.02 30.64
N GLY A 40 -8.78 6.02 29.29
CA GLY A 40 -7.87 5.21 28.49
C GLY A 40 -8.27 3.74 28.38
N GLU A 41 -9.49 3.35 28.78
CA GLU A 41 -9.97 1.98 28.58
C GLU A 41 -9.94 1.61 27.09
N GLY A 42 -9.44 0.41 26.80
CA GLY A 42 -9.29 -0.11 25.45
C GLY A 42 -8.10 0.40 24.66
N MET A 43 -7.21 1.20 25.28
CA MET A 43 -6.00 1.70 24.65
C MET A 43 -4.81 0.76 24.90
N PRO A 44 -3.94 0.52 23.90
CA PRO A 44 -2.70 -0.22 24.10
C PRO A 44 -1.81 0.41 25.19
N GLU A 45 -1.14 -0.42 25.98
CA GLU A 45 -0.30 0.02 27.11
C GLU A 45 0.82 0.99 26.69
N THR A 46 1.29 0.86 25.46
CA THR A 46 2.31 1.71 24.85
C THR A 46 1.95 3.20 24.88
N PHE A 47 0.66 3.55 24.75
CA PHE A 47 0.20 4.94 24.79
C PHE A 47 0.21 5.56 26.20
N PHE A 48 0.39 4.76 27.25
CA PHE A 48 0.56 5.26 28.62
C PHE A 48 2.03 5.60 28.93
N GLU A 49 2.96 5.24 28.06
CA GLU A 49 4.37 5.60 28.16
C GLU A 49 4.65 7.04 27.70
N ASP A 50 5.92 7.47 27.80
CA ASP A 50 6.35 8.75 27.24
C ASP A 50 6.94 8.51 25.84
N PRO A 51 6.33 9.04 24.76
CA PRO A 51 6.79 8.85 23.39
C PRO A 51 8.17 9.44 23.12
N ARG A 52 8.71 10.32 23.98
CA ARG A 52 10.05 10.89 23.84
C ARG A 52 11.14 9.90 24.21
N THR A 53 10.85 9.02 25.17
CA THR A 53 11.78 7.99 25.66
C THR A 53 11.40 6.59 25.23
N PHE A 54 10.21 6.42 24.65
CA PHE A 54 9.71 5.15 24.14
C PHE A 54 10.70 4.52 23.16
N LYS A 55 10.98 3.23 23.39
CA LYS A 55 11.80 2.39 22.54
C LYS A 55 10.98 1.17 22.11
N PRO A 56 10.74 1.00 20.81
CA PRO A 56 10.01 -0.15 20.32
C PRO A 56 10.76 -1.44 20.63
N LYS A 57 10.03 -2.47 21.03
CA LYS A 57 10.59 -3.81 21.21
C LYS A 57 10.57 -4.54 19.86
N PRO A 58 11.68 -5.15 19.42
CA PRO A 58 11.68 -5.96 18.22
C PRO A 58 10.84 -7.22 18.42
N GLY A 59 10.19 -7.67 17.36
CA GLY A 59 9.50 -8.96 17.33
C GLY A 59 10.48 -10.14 17.27
N PRO A 60 9.96 -11.39 17.18
CA PRO A 60 10.77 -12.61 17.14
C PRO A 60 11.92 -12.63 16.12
N HIS A 61 11.77 -11.92 14.98
CA HIS A 61 12.80 -11.88 13.94
C HIS A 61 13.70 -10.62 14.00
N GLY A 62 13.71 -9.91 15.13
CA GLY A 62 14.51 -8.68 15.28
C GLY A 62 13.93 -7.45 14.56
N GLN A 63 12.80 -7.61 13.87
CA GLN A 63 12.14 -6.56 13.09
C GLN A 63 11.19 -5.74 13.98
N ILE A 64 11.07 -4.45 13.68
CA ILE A 64 10.08 -3.58 14.30
C ILE A 64 9.01 -3.21 13.27
N GLN A 65 7.74 -3.41 13.61
CA GLN A 65 6.62 -3.04 12.76
C GLN A 65 5.73 -1.97 13.39
N THR A 66 5.02 -1.19 12.57
CA THR A 66 3.96 -0.26 13.00
C THR A 66 4.36 0.61 14.20
N TRP A 67 5.51 1.28 14.12
CA TRP A 67 6.11 2.11 15.18
C TRP A 67 6.52 1.36 16.45
N GLY A 68 6.32 0.04 16.50
CA GLY A 68 6.47 -0.83 17.66
C GLY A 68 5.42 -0.60 18.74
N ILE A 69 4.29 0.02 18.41
CA ILE A 69 3.22 0.35 19.37
C ILE A 69 2.30 -0.84 19.68
N PHE A 70 2.35 -1.88 18.85
CA PHE A 70 1.57 -3.10 19.00
C PHE A 70 2.47 -4.26 19.46
N PRO A 71 1.93 -5.22 20.24
CA PRO A 71 2.59 -6.49 20.48
C PRO A 71 2.75 -7.28 19.17
N TYR A 72 3.50 -8.39 19.21
CA TYR A 72 3.68 -9.27 18.06
C TYR A 72 2.97 -10.61 18.28
N HIS A 73 2.38 -11.14 17.22
CA HIS A 73 1.97 -12.53 17.10
C HIS A 73 3.19 -13.43 16.83
N GLU A 74 3.01 -14.75 16.93
CA GLU A 74 4.03 -15.77 16.66
C GLU A 74 4.63 -15.66 15.25
N ASP A 75 3.83 -15.24 14.26
CA ASP A 75 4.25 -15.05 12.87
C ASP A 75 5.00 -13.73 12.59
N ASN A 76 5.46 -13.07 13.66
CA ASN A 76 6.17 -11.79 13.62
C ASN A 76 5.37 -10.71 12.85
N ILE A 77 4.05 -10.66 13.06
CA ILE A 77 3.15 -9.58 12.65
C ILE A 77 2.60 -8.89 13.90
N TRP A 78 2.25 -7.62 13.78
CA TRP A 78 1.68 -6.90 14.91
C TRP A 78 0.29 -7.45 15.25
N ASP A 79 0.10 -7.75 16.52
CA ASP A 79 -1.18 -8.18 17.09
C ASP A 79 -1.95 -6.95 17.58
N PHE A 80 -3.24 -6.88 17.24
CA PHE A 80 -4.10 -5.76 17.62
C PHE A 80 -5.51 -6.27 17.95
N ASP A 81 -6.07 -5.80 19.06
CA ASP A 81 -7.46 -6.08 19.41
C ASP A 81 -8.39 -5.10 18.69
N GLY A 82 -8.80 -5.49 17.48
CA GLY A 82 -9.72 -4.69 16.65
C GLY A 82 -11.08 -4.45 17.30
N ILE A 83 -11.55 -5.38 18.13
CA ILE A 83 -12.85 -5.29 18.82
C ILE A 83 -12.78 -4.23 19.93
N GLN A 84 -11.75 -4.30 20.77
CA GLN A 84 -11.53 -3.35 21.84
C GLN A 84 -11.31 -1.92 21.30
N MET A 85 -10.52 -1.80 20.22
CA MET A 85 -10.31 -0.51 19.55
C MET A 85 -11.60 0.05 18.92
N MET A 86 -12.46 -0.81 18.36
CA MET A 86 -13.77 -0.41 17.86
C MET A 86 -14.65 0.10 19.00
N TYR A 87 -14.72 -0.63 20.13
CA TYR A 87 -15.50 -0.17 21.29
C TYR A 87 -15.01 1.17 21.83
N ARG A 88 -13.68 1.36 21.94
CA ARG A 88 -13.07 2.64 22.34
C ARG A 88 -13.46 3.77 21.39
N THR A 89 -13.32 3.53 20.08
CA THR A 89 -13.70 4.51 19.05
C THR A 89 -15.18 4.87 19.19
N MET A 90 -16.06 3.88 19.31
CA MET A 90 -17.50 4.13 19.47
C MET A 90 -17.86 4.91 20.73
N ALA A 91 -17.21 4.61 21.86
CA ALA A 91 -17.45 5.26 23.14
C ALA A 91 -17.04 6.73 23.15
N HIS A 92 -15.96 7.07 22.44
CA HIS A 92 -15.35 8.40 22.53
C HIS A 92 -15.40 9.25 21.25
N GLN A 93 -15.82 8.71 20.11
CA GLN A 93 -15.89 9.44 18.82
C GLN A 93 -16.60 10.78 18.94
N PHE A 94 -17.76 10.84 19.59
CA PHE A 94 -18.52 12.09 19.74
C PHE A 94 -17.81 13.12 20.63
N SER A 95 -16.97 12.66 21.57
CA SER A 95 -16.23 13.53 22.47
C SER A 95 -15.04 14.19 21.77
N TYR A 96 -14.29 13.42 20.98
CA TYR A 96 -13.10 13.91 20.29
C TYR A 96 -13.44 14.58 18.94
N ASP A 97 -14.40 14.05 18.17
CA ASP A 97 -14.71 14.55 16.83
C ASP A 97 -15.73 15.71 16.83
N ASN A 98 -16.69 15.74 17.76
CA ASN A 98 -17.82 16.68 17.71
C ASN A 98 -17.81 17.81 18.77
N ARG A 99 -16.92 17.84 19.76
CA ARG A 99 -17.02 18.83 20.88
C ARG A 99 -15.72 19.43 21.42
N GLY A 100 -14.80 19.83 20.54
CA GLY A 100 -13.73 20.75 20.99
C GLY A 100 -12.40 20.72 20.24
N GLY A 101 -12.29 19.95 19.15
CA GLY A 101 -11.10 19.96 18.29
C GLY A 101 -9.79 19.58 18.98
N LYS A 102 -9.85 18.91 20.14
CA LYS A 102 -8.66 18.39 20.80
C LYS A 102 -8.26 17.06 20.14
N PRO A 103 -6.97 16.85 19.85
CA PRO A 103 -6.53 15.63 19.18
C PRO A 103 -6.76 14.41 20.06
N TRP A 104 -7.16 13.31 19.42
CA TRP A 104 -7.17 11.98 20.03
C TRP A 104 -5.84 11.69 20.77
N PRO A 105 -5.85 11.04 21.94
CA PRO A 105 -4.64 10.73 22.71
C PRO A 105 -3.58 9.99 21.87
N GLU A 106 -4.02 9.06 21.04
CA GLU A 106 -3.18 8.29 20.12
C GLU A 106 -2.44 9.24 19.16
N LYS A 107 -3.14 10.21 18.57
CA LYS A 107 -2.54 11.23 17.69
C LYS A 107 -1.49 12.09 18.39
N GLN A 108 -1.69 12.41 19.68
CA GLN A 108 -0.69 13.15 20.46
C GLN A 108 0.62 12.36 20.57
N PHE A 109 0.54 11.06 20.82
CA PHE A 109 1.70 10.16 20.88
C PHE A 109 2.36 10.01 19.51
N MET A 110 1.56 9.78 18.47
CA MET A 110 2.05 9.56 17.11
C MET A 110 2.80 10.77 16.54
N GLU A 111 2.35 12.00 16.77
CA GLU A 111 3.07 13.18 16.29
C GLU A 111 4.48 13.28 16.89
N VAL A 112 4.68 12.90 18.16
CA VAL A 112 6.04 12.87 18.75
C VAL A 112 6.92 11.83 18.07
N LEU A 113 6.40 10.63 17.78
CA LEU A 113 7.18 9.60 17.06
C LEU A 113 7.52 10.04 15.64
N LYS A 114 6.56 10.65 14.94
CA LYS A 114 6.75 11.21 13.59
C LYS A 114 7.79 12.32 13.60
N ASP A 115 7.76 13.23 14.58
CA ASP A 115 8.72 14.32 14.70
C ASP A 115 10.13 13.80 15.00
N ARG A 116 10.27 12.82 15.91
CA ARG A 116 11.54 12.14 16.16
C ARG A 116 12.13 11.52 14.89
N LYS A 117 11.32 10.78 14.12
CA LYS A 117 11.76 10.17 12.86
C LYS A 117 12.04 11.23 11.78
N ARG A 118 11.25 12.31 11.68
CA ARG A 118 11.53 13.44 10.77
C ARG A 118 12.89 14.05 11.08
N GLU A 119 13.20 14.29 12.36
CA GLU A 119 14.48 14.85 12.78
C GLU A 119 15.63 13.88 12.45
N GLN A 120 15.48 12.59 12.74
CA GLN A 120 16.45 11.55 12.37
C GLN A 120 16.71 11.53 10.86
N LEU A 121 15.66 11.51 10.04
CA LEU A 121 15.76 11.48 8.58
C LEU A 121 16.33 12.79 8.01
N SER A 122 16.09 13.94 8.65
CA SER A 122 16.66 15.22 8.21
C SER A 122 18.19 15.30 8.40
N LYS A 123 18.72 14.49 9.32
CA LYS A 123 20.16 14.40 9.63
C LYS A 123 20.82 13.20 8.96
N LEU A 124 20.05 12.34 8.30
CA LEU A 124 20.54 11.13 7.66
C LEU A 124 21.33 11.51 6.40
N ASP A 125 22.60 11.12 6.36
CA ASP A 125 23.40 11.13 5.13
C ASP A 125 23.17 9.81 4.38
N LEU A 126 22.73 9.92 3.14
CA LEU A 126 22.46 8.76 2.28
C LEU A 126 23.72 8.25 1.56
N ALA A 127 24.86 8.95 1.63
CA ALA A 127 26.11 8.52 0.96
C ALA A 127 25.90 8.13 -0.52
N ASP A 128 25.20 9.00 -1.25
CA ASP A 128 24.78 8.83 -2.66
C ASP A 128 23.88 7.61 -2.94
N LEU A 129 23.33 6.94 -1.91
CA LEU A 129 22.45 5.79 -2.08
C LEU A 129 21.23 6.12 -2.94
N ASP A 130 20.69 7.32 -2.82
CA ASP A 130 19.58 7.83 -3.64
C ASP A 130 19.91 7.93 -5.14
N LYS A 131 21.19 7.94 -5.51
CA LYS A 131 21.64 7.98 -6.92
C LYS A 131 21.91 6.59 -7.49
N LYS A 132 21.88 5.54 -6.65
CA LYS A 132 22.20 4.16 -7.04
C LYS A 132 20.97 3.41 -7.51
N ASP A 133 21.20 2.46 -8.41
CA ASP A 133 20.23 1.43 -8.72
C ASP A 133 20.29 0.30 -7.68
N ILE A 134 19.15 -0.34 -7.46
CA ILE A 134 19.00 -1.49 -6.59
C ILE A 134 18.24 -2.60 -7.31
N ILE A 135 18.49 -3.85 -6.92
CA ILE A 135 17.58 -4.97 -7.17
C ILE A 135 16.82 -5.24 -5.87
N ILE A 136 15.50 -5.24 -5.98
CA ILE A 136 14.61 -5.67 -4.90
C ILE A 136 13.95 -6.99 -5.25
N LYS A 137 13.75 -7.83 -4.23
CA LYS A 137 12.86 -8.99 -4.29
C LYS A 137 11.67 -8.75 -3.38
N ILE A 138 10.49 -8.72 -3.99
CA ILE A 138 9.21 -8.53 -3.32
C ILE A 138 8.55 -9.90 -3.25
N HIS A 139 8.07 -10.32 -2.08
CA HIS A 139 7.23 -11.51 -1.96
C HIS A 139 6.03 -11.27 -1.05
N LEU A 140 4.92 -11.95 -1.34
CA LEU A 140 3.76 -11.95 -0.46
C LEU A 140 4.05 -12.91 0.70
N LYS A 141 4.00 -12.38 1.93
CA LYS A 141 4.20 -13.19 3.13
C LYS A 141 3.12 -14.27 3.24
N PHE A 142 3.47 -15.39 3.89
CA PHE A 142 2.62 -16.56 4.17
C PHE A 142 2.30 -17.44 2.97
N LEU A 143 2.35 -16.92 1.75
CA LEU A 143 2.08 -17.71 0.56
C LEU A 143 3.30 -18.55 0.19
N GLN A 144 3.36 -19.77 0.71
CA GLN A 144 4.41 -20.75 0.41
C GLN A 144 3.91 -21.84 -0.54
N ASP A 145 4.81 -22.38 -1.36
CA ASP A 145 4.55 -23.61 -2.11
C ASP A 145 4.90 -24.86 -1.28
N ALA A 146 4.77 -26.05 -1.89
CA ALA A 146 5.01 -27.32 -1.22
C ALA A 146 6.44 -27.50 -0.69
N ASN A 147 7.41 -26.74 -1.20
CA ASN A 147 8.81 -26.79 -0.75
C ASN A 147 9.11 -25.73 0.34
N GLY A 148 8.13 -24.91 0.71
CA GLY A 148 8.31 -23.79 1.63
C GLY A 148 8.84 -22.51 0.96
N ASP A 149 8.97 -22.49 -0.38
CA ASP A 149 9.43 -21.31 -1.11
C ASP A 149 8.28 -20.31 -1.30
N PRO A 150 8.56 -18.99 -1.36
CA PRO A 150 7.53 -18.01 -1.69
C PRO A 150 6.85 -18.32 -3.03
N ARG A 151 5.52 -18.43 -3.01
CA ARG A 151 4.72 -18.80 -4.17
C ARG A 151 4.47 -17.63 -5.11
N VAL A 152 4.38 -16.41 -4.55
CA VAL A 152 4.18 -15.16 -5.30
C VAL A 152 5.30 -14.18 -4.99
N TRP A 153 6.17 -13.93 -5.97
CA TRP A 153 7.27 -12.96 -5.83
C TRP A 153 7.67 -12.29 -7.14
N ARG A 154 8.34 -11.15 -7.04
CA ARG A 154 8.81 -10.32 -8.15
C ARG A 154 10.22 -9.81 -7.87
N ARG A 155 11.05 -9.80 -8.91
CA ARG A 155 12.40 -9.24 -8.86
C ARG A 155 12.49 -8.04 -9.78
N VAL A 156 12.83 -6.88 -9.23
CA VAL A 156 12.77 -5.60 -9.95
C VAL A 156 14.06 -4.83 -9.74
N ARG A 157 14.63 -4.30 -10.83
CA ARG A 157 15.69 -3.29 -10.77
C ARG A 157 15.08 -1.90 -10.91
N LEU A 158 15.52 -0.95 -10.09
CA LEU A 158 15.06 0.44 -10.09
C LEU A 158 16.03 1.36 -9.34
N SER A 159 15.82 2.68 -9.42
CA SER A 159 16.58 3.66 -8.62
C SER A 159 16.09 3.70 -7.17
N ALA A 160 17.04 3.71 -6.21
CA ALA A 160 16.74 3.92 -4.80
C ALA A 160 16.30 5.37 -4.49
N GLY A 161 16.56 6.33 -5.38
CA GLY A 161 16.09 7.71 -5.29
C GLY A 161 14.63 7.92 -5.70
N MET A 162 13.91 6.85 -6.05
CA MET A 162 12.48 6.95 -6.34
C MET A 162 11.71 7.30 -5.07
N LYS A 163 10.81 8.29 -5.14
CA LYS A 163 9.88 8.61 -4.05
C LYS A 163 8.97 7.42 -3.76
N ILE A 164 8.72 7.15 -2.48
CA ILE A 164 7.95 5.96 -2.06
C ILE A 164 6.56 5.95 -2.70
N GLY A 165 5.88 7.11 -2.73
CA GLY A 165 4.57 7.22 -3.39
C GLY A 165 4.58 6.98 -4.91
N VAL A 166 5.68 7.34 -5.59
CA VAL A 166 5.86 7.05 -7.03
C VAL A 166 6.16 5.57 -7.23
N PHE A 167 6.99 4.98 -6.36
CA PHE A 167 7.26 3.56 -6.37
C PHE A 167 5.97 2.75 -6.22
N GLN A 168 5.10 3.10 -5.26
CA GLN A 168 3.81 2.43 -5.12
C GLN A 168 2.98 2.52 -6.40
N ASP A 169 2.66 3.75 -6.81
CA ASP A 169 1.67 3.99 -7.86
C ASP A 169 2.15 3.52 -9.23
N LYS A 170 3.45 3.67 -9.51
CA LYS A 170 4.02 3.47 -10.85
C LYS A 170 4.78 2.17 -11.02
N VAL A 171 5.21 1.52 -9.95
CA VAL A 171 6.05 0.31 -10.03
C VAL A 171 5.42 -0.84 -9.27
N LEU A 172 5.20 -0.70 -7.96
CA LEU A 172 4.78 -1.83 -7.13
C LEU A 172 3.39 -2.33 -7.50
N SER A 173 2.39 -1.44 -7.58
CA SER A 173 1.03 -1.82 -8.01
C SER A 173 1.01 -2.53 -9.37
N PRO A 174 1.57 -1.99 -10.48
CA PRO A 174 1.52 -2.69 -11.77
C PRO A 174 2.32 -4.00 -11.80
N VAL A 175 3.47 -4.08 -11.12
CA VAL A 175 4.30 -5.31 -11.05
C VAL A 175 3.57 -6.44 -10.31
N LEU A 176 2.83 -6.09 -9.26
CA LEU A 176 1.98 -7.01 -8.51
C LEU A 176 0.58 -7.15 -9.11
N ASN A 177 0.26 -6.50 -10.23
CA ASN A 177 -1.11 -6.50 -10.76
C ASN A 177 -2.15 -6.04 -9.72
N TRP A 178 -1.80 -5.12 -8.82
CA TRP A 178 -2.79 -4.40 -8.01
C TRP A 178 -3.37 -3.24 -8.80
N VAL A 179 -4.65 -2.95 -8.58
CA VAL A 179 -5.32 -1.80 -9.17
C VAL A 179 -4.78 -0.53 -8.53
N ARG A 180 -4.19 0.32 -9.37
CA ARG A 180 -3.70 1.62 -8.93
C ARG A 180 -4.82 2.43 -8.28
N ASN A 181 -4.49 3.06 -7.15
CA ASN A 181 -5.37 3.98 -6.43
C ASN A 181 -6.66 3.36 -5.86
N LEU A 182 -6.72 2.04 -5.66
CA LEU A 182 -7.93 1.40 -5.11
C LEU A 182 -7.95 1.38 -3.58
N HIS A 183 -6.87 0.94 -2.97
CA HIS A 183 -6.76 0.76 -1.52
C HIS A 183 -5.66 1.63 -0.89
N CYS A 184 -5.76 1.85 0.43
CA CYS A 184 -4.68 2.42 1.20
C CYS A 184 -3.48 1.45 1.29
N TYR A 185 -2.32 2.00 1.63
CA TYR A 185 -1.10 1.23 1.80
C TYR A 185 -0.12 1.92 2.76
N THR A 186 0.77 1.12 3.34
CA THR A 186 1.92 1.63 4.09
C THR A 186 3.21 0.91 3.70
N PHE A 187 4.32 1.61 3.89
CA PHE A 187 5.66 1.03 3.96
C PHE A 187 6.19 1.16 5.39
N THR A 188 6.86 0.13 5.89
CA THR A 188 7.46 0.13 7.23
C THR A 188 8.95 -0.14 7.14
N ASP A 189 9.76 0.78 7.65
CA ASP A 189 11.19 0.58 7.89
C ASP A 189 11.36 -0.40 9.05
N LEU A 190 11.78 -1.64 8.77
CA LEU A 190 11.79 -2.70 9.78
C LEU A 190 12.91 -2.56 10.82
N ARG A 191 13.83 -1.61 10.63
CA ARG A 191 14.92 -1.32 11.58
C ARG A 191 14.42 -0.54 12.79
N ASP A 192 13.38 0.28 12.63
CA ASP A 192 12.83 1.11 13.73
C ASP A 192 11.29 1.20 13.77
N GLY A 193 10.59 0.55 12.83
CA GLY A 193 9.14 0.52 12.75
C GLY A 193 8.50 1.74 12.12
N ALA A 194 9.26 2.73 11.67
CA ALA A 194 8.68 3.95 11.10
C ALA A 194 7.79 3.64 9.89
N VAL A 195 6.59 4.20 9.89
CA VAL A 195 5.56 3.94 8.86
C VAL A 195 5.45 5.12 7.91
N PHE A 196 5.33 4.84 6.62
CA PHE A 196 5.20 5.81 5.53
C PHE A 196 3.96 5.49 4.70
N GLY A 197 3.19 6.51 4.32
CA GLY A 197 1.94 6.32 3.59
C GLY A 197 1.46 7.58 2.88
N PRO A 198 0.37 7.46 2.10
CA PRO A 198 -0.15 8.54 1.26
C PRO A 198 -0.91 9.60 2.05
N GLU A 199 -0.36 10.82 2.16
CA GLU A 199 -1.11 12.00 2.65
C GLU A 199 -2.40 12.22 1.84
N ASP A 200 -3.47 12.67 2.50
CA ASP A 200 -4.81 12.92 1.96
C ASP A 200 -5.52 11.69 1.36
N ALA A 201 -5.08 10.45 1.66
CA ALA A 201 -5.75 9.25 1.18
C ALA A 201 -7.18 9.11 1.72
N ASN A 202 -8.11 8.76 0.85
CA ASN A 202 -9.52 8.61 1.19
C ASN A 202 -10.19 7.34 0.61
N ALA A 203 -9.40 6.29 0.36
CA ALA A 203 -9.98 4.98 0.04
C ALA A 203 -10.85 4.48 1.19
N THR A 204 -11.81 3.61 0.88
CA THR A 204 -12.81 3.11 1.84
C THR A 204 -12.17 2.46 3.06
N ASP A 205 -11.05 1.75 2.86
CA ASP A 205 -10.30 1.04 3.89
C ASP A 205 -9.49 1.93 4.85
N ILE A 206 -9.43 3.26 4.62
CA ILE A 206 -8.74 4.19 5.54
C ILE A 206 -9.32 4.15 6.96
N MET A 207 -10.57 3.71 7.12
CA MET A 207 -11.22 3.49 8.41
C MET A 207 -10.47 2.49 9.30
N HIS A 208 -9.62 1.64 8.73
CA HIS A 208 -8.78 0.69 9.43
C HIS A 208 -7.39 1.25 9.78
N ILE A 209 -7.12 2.55 9.63
CA ILE A 209 -5.81 3.16 9.90
C ILE A 209 -5.30 2.89 11.32
N ASN A 210 -6.21 2.82 12.28
CA ASN A 210 -5.90 2.50 13.67
C ASN A 210 -5.33 1.08 13.81
N GLN A 211 -5.63 0.14 12.91
CA GLN A 211 -5.11 -1.24 12.90
C GLN A 211 -3.74 -1.37 12.23
N VAL A 212 -3.21 -0.30 11.62
CA VAL A 212 -2.00 -0.35 10.76
C VAL A 212 -0.94 0.68 11.17
N GLY A 213 -1.03 1.18 12.40
CA GLY A 213 -0.04 2.08 12.99
C GLY A 213 -0.56 3.48 13.36
N TYR A 214 -1.87 3.73 13.27
CA TYR A 214 -2.58 4.99 13.56
C TYR A 214 -2.24 6.19 12.67
N ASP A 215 -0.98 6.35 12.29
CA ASP A 215 -0.49 7.48 11.51
C ASP A 215 0.82 7.10 10.79
N TYR A 216 1.21 7.91 9.80
CA TYR A 216 2.38 7.67 8.97
C TYR A 216 3.06 8.98 8.56
N LEU A 217 4.33 8.86 8.17
CA LEU A 217 5.05 9.90 7.47
C LEU A 217 4.63 9.94 5.99
N PRO A 218 4.61 11.13 5.36
CA PRO A 218 4.25 11.27 3.96
C PRO A 218 5.25 10.63 3.01
N ASP A 219 4.80 9.59 2.31
CA ASP A 219 5.57 8.83 1.32
C ASP A 219 6.07 9.65 0.11
N ASP A 220 5.55 10.85 -0.13
CA ASP A 220 5.94 11.73 -1.23
C ASP A 220 7.11 12.66 -0.85
N LYS A 221 7.46 12.72 0.44
CA LYS A 221 8.63 13.45 0.96
C LYS A 221 9.87 12.55 1.02
N TYR A 222 9.70 11.24 1.13
CA TYR A 222 10.81 10.29 1.29
C TYR A 222 11.02 9.39 0.06
N MET A 223 12.23 8.86 -0.06
CA MET A 223 12.70 7.96 -1.13
C MET A 223 12.90 6.54 -0.59
N LEU A 224 12.95 5.55 -1.48
CA LEU A 224 13.28 4.16 -1.10
C LEU A 224 14.60 4.05 -0.34
N ALA A 225 15.60 4.86 -0.70
CA ALA A 225 16.89 4.94 -0.01
C ALA A 225 16.81 5.26 1.50
N HIS A 226 15.67 5.74 2.01
CA HIS A 226 15.49 5.96 3.45
C HIS A 226 15.03 4.70 4.21
N LEU A 227 14.57 3.67 3.50
CA LEU A 227 13.99 2.45 4.10
C LEU A 227 15.01 1.32 4.28
N PHE A 228 16.26 1.53 3.85
CA PHE A 228 17.35 0.56 3.96
C PHE A 228 18.71 1.27 4.01
N SER A 229 19.77 0.50 4.23
CA SER A 229 21.16 0.94 4.34
C SER A 229 22.11 0.04 3.56
N GLU A 230 21.85 -1.28 3.55
CA GLU A 230 22.75 -2.27 2.97
C GLU A 230 22.00 -3.41 2.25
N VAL A 231 22.77 -4.29 1.60
CA VAL A 231 22.22 -5.49 0.97
C VAL A 231 21.75 -6.46 2.07
N GLY A 232 20.59 -7.08 1.87
CA GLY A 232 19.93 -7.95 2.84
C GLY A 232 18.95 -7.22 3.75
N ASP A 233 18.97 -5.88 3.78
CA ASP A 233 17.95 -5.10 4.48
C ASP A 233 16.56 -5.37 3.89
N LYS A 234 15.57 -5.29 4.77
CA LYS A 234 14.17 -5.54 4.45
C LYS A 234 13.29 -4.39 4.93
N PHE A 235 12.26 -4.10 4.14
CA PHE A 235 11.16 -3.25 4.57
C PHE A 235 9.82 -3.91 4.21
N ALA A 236 8.80 -3.65 5.02
CA ALA A 236 7.48 -4.23 4.81
C ALA A 236 6.59 -3.29 3.99
N HIS A 237 5.68 -3.87 3.23
CA HIS A 237 4.60 -3.14 2.55
C HIS A 237 3.27 -3.81 2.85
N LEU A 238 2.33 -3.03 3.40
CA LEU A 238 0.95 -3.45 3.62
C LEU A 238 0.07 -2.80 2.56
N TYR A 239 -0.65 -3.60 1.79
CA TYR A 239 -1.65 -3.12 0.84
C TYR A 239 -3.03 -3.57 1.28
N ASP A 240 -4.02 -2.69 1.15
CA ASP A 240 -5.39 -2.89 1.63
C ASP A 240 -5.46 -3.02 3.15
N TYR A 241 -5.91 -1.96 3.82
CA TYR A 241 -6.02 -2.01 5.29
C TYR A 241 -7.17 -2.91 5.76
N GLY A 242 -8.14 -3.21 4.89
CA GLY A 242 -9.21 -4.17 5.14
C GLY A 242 -8.66 -5.59 5.11
N ASP A 243 -8.27 -6.04 3.91
CA ASP A 243 -7.80 -7.40 3.67
C ASP A 243 -6.43 -7.69 4.30
N LYS A 244 -5.54 -6.70 4.36
CA LYS A 244 -4.15 -6.81 4.86
C LYS A 244 -3.27 -7.75 4.02
N TRP A 245 -2.95 -7.33 2.80
CA TRP A 245 -1.93 -7.99 1.98
C TRP A 245 -0.52 -7.62 2.44
N HIS A 246 0.14 -8.58 3.09
CA HIS A 246 1.49 -8.39 3.63
C HIS A 246 2.54 -8.74 2.60
N HIS A 247 3.42 -7.79 2.32
CA HIS A 247 4.58 -7.96 1.45
C HIS A 247 5.86 -7.69 2.23
N GLU A 248 6.89 -8.45 1.94
CA GLU A 248 8.26 -8.18 2.39
C GLU A 248 9.11 -7.87 1.15
N ILE A 249 9.91 -6.80 1.25
CA ILE A 249 10.76 -6.31 0.17
C ILE A 249 12.21 -6.33 0.66
N GLU A 250 13.02 -7.16 0.04
CA GLU A 250 14.44 -7.35 0.37
C GLU A 250 15.33 -6.67 -0.66
N ILE A 251 16.40 -6.02 -0.19
CA ILE A 251 17.45 -5.44 -1.04
C ILE A 251 18.45 -6.54 -1.42
N GLU A 252 18.35 -7.08 -2.63
CA GLU A 252 19.26 -8.14 -3.10
C GLU A 252 20.60 -7.61 -3.61
N LYS A 253 20.61 -6.38 -4.16
CA LYS A 253 21.81 -5.77 -4.74
C LYS A 253 21.71 -4.27 -4.72
N ILE A 254 22.84 -3.61 -4.45
CA ILE A 254 23.05 -2.18 -4.64
C ILE A 254 24.16 -2.02 -5.68
N PHE A 255 23.89 -1.28 -6.75
CA PHE A 255 24.86 -1.04 -7.82
C PHE A 255 25.78 0.15 -7.48
N PRO A 256 27.03 0.14 -7.96
CA PRO A 256 27.87 1.34 -7.93
C PRO A 256 27.27 2.43 -8.83
N LEU A 257 27.68 3.68 -8.63
CA LEU A 257 27.10 4.84 -9.31
C LEU A 257 27.28 4.77 -10.84
N GLU A 258 28.41 4.25 -11.28
CA GLU A 258 28.83 4.12 -12.68
C GLU A 258 27.97 3.09 -13.44
N GLU A 259 27.41 2.11 -12.73
CA GLU A 259 26.49 1.10 -13.28
C GLU A 259 25.02 1.51 -13.14
N SER A 260 24.74 2.63 -12.47
CA SER A 260 23.38 3.07 -12.15
C SER A 260 22.81 3.97 -13.25
N TYR A 261 21.71 3.54 -13.84
CA TYR A 261 21.05 4.27 -14.94
C TYR A 261 19.61 4.68 -14.62
N GLY A 262 19.05 4.20 -13.51
CA GLY A 262 17.77 4.62 -12.96
C GLY A 262 16.53 4.02 -13.61
N ARG A 263 16.67 3.11 -14.57
CA ARG A 263 15.52 2.52 -15.28
C ARG A 263 14.88 1.44 -14.43
N VAL A 264 13.54 1.41 -14.44
CA VAL A 264 12.74 0.33 -13.86
C VAL A 264 12.71 -0.85 -14.83
N GLN A 265 13.07 -2.03 -14.33
CA GLN A 265 13.05 -3.28 -15.09
C GLN A 265 12.53 -4.41 -14.21
N ILE A 266 11.52 -5.12 -14.73
CA ILE A 266 11.13 -6.41 -14.15
C ILE A 266 12.14 -7.43 -14.66
N LEU A 267 12.84 -8.08 -13.73
CA LEU A 267 13.88 -9.05 -14.04
C LEU A 267 13.33 -10.47 -14.04
N ASP A 268 12.46 -10.79 -13.08
CA ASP A 268 11.95 -12.14 -12.88
C ASP A 268 10.72 -12.13 -11.96
N GLY A 269 10.02 -13.26 -11.84
CA GLY A 269 8.93 -13.47 -10.91
C GLY A 269 8.28 -14.85 -11.02
N LYS A 270 7.48 -15.20 -10.01
CA LYS A 270 6.70 -16.44 -9.94
C LYS A 270 5.32 -16.17 -9.36
N GLY A 271 4.33 -16.94 -9.78
CA GLY A 271 2.97 -16.87 -9.26
C GLY A 271 2.17 -15.66 -9.74
N MET A 272 0.90 -15.88 -10.04
CA MET A 272 -0.08 -14.83 -10.23
C MET A 272 -0.31 -14.13 -8.89
N CYS A 273 -0.52 -12.81 -8.93
CA CYS A 273 -0.89 -12.10 -7.72
C CYS A 273 -2.33 -12.47 -7.34
N PRO A 274 -2.72 -12.45 -6.05
CA PRO A 274 -4.11 -12.64 -5.67
C PRO A 274 -5.04 -11.62 -6.36
N GLY A 275 -6.32 -11.98 -6.45
CA GLY A 275 -7.34 -11.02 -6.88
C GLY A 275 -7.55 -9.93 -5.83
N GLU A 276 -7.95 -8.73 -6.27
CA GLU A 276 -8.41 -7.68 -5.36
C GLU A 276 -9.58 -8.18 -4.49
N ASN A 277 -9.61 -7.80 -3.20
CA ASN A 277 -10.63 -8.17 -2.22
C ASN A 277 -10.74 -9.68 -1.92
N MET A 278 -9.64 -10.45 -2.07
CA MET A 278 -9.58 -11.89 -1.75
C MET A 278 -9.13 -12.20 -0.31
N ARG A 279 -9.52 -11.35 0.65
CA ARG A 279 -9.43 -11.58 2.11
C ARG A 279 -8.02 -11.66 2.68
N GLY A 280 -7.01 -11.12 1.99
CA GLY A 280 -5.66 -10.99 2.55
C GLY A 280 -4.79 -12.24 2.53
N SER A 281 -3.52 -12.07 2.94
CA SER A 281 -2.48 -13.09 2.78
C SER A 281 -2.79 -14.41 3.50
N TYR A 282 -3.32 -14.37 4.72
CA TYR A 282 -3.58 -15.56 5.53
C TYR A 282 -4.71 -16.42 4.97
N GLN A 283 -5.84 -15.80 4.63
CA GLN A 283 -6.99 -16.50 4.07
C GLN A 283 -6.67 -16.98 2.66
N TYR A 284 -5.87 -16.22 1.90
CA TYR A 284 -5.44 -16.65 0.58
C TYR A 284 -4.46 -17.83 0.63
N GLU A 285 -3.63 -17.95 1.67
CA GLU A 285 -2.82 -19.15 1.88
C GLU A 285 -3.72 -20.41 1.98
N ASN A 286 -4.79 -20.34 2.78
CA ASN A 286 -5.75 -21.43 2.88
C ASN A 286 -6.48 -21.68 1.55
N PHE A 287 -6.80 -20.63 0.81
CA PHE A 287 -7.36 -20.74 -0.54
C PHE A 287 -6.44 -21.53 -1.48
N LEU A 288 -5.14 -21.22 -1.47
CA LEU A 288 -4.10 -21.88 -2.26
C LEU A 288 -3.89 -23.35 -1.84
N LYS A 289 -3.78 -23.62 -0.54
CA LYS A 289 -3.67 -25.00 -0.01
C LYS A 289 -4.84 -25.85 -0.46
N ALA A 290 -6.06 -25.33 -0.35
CA ALA A 290 -7.25 -26.03 -0.81
C ALA A 290 -7.24 -26.21 -2.33
N TYR A 291 -6.84 -25.18 -3.10
CA TYR A 291 -6.74 -25.24 -4.55
C TYR A 291 -5.82 -26.37 -5.03
N ASP A 292 -4.69 -26.59 -4.35
CA ASP A 292 -3.73 -27.64 -4.72
C ASP A 292 -4.29 -29.06 -4.51
N THR A 293 -5.20 -29.23 -3.54
CA THR A 293 -5.85 -30.52 -3.24
C THR A 293 -7.20 -30.72 -3.94
N ASP A 294 -7.71 -29.68 -4.58
CA ASP A 294 -9.06 -29.66 -5.16
C ASP A 294 -9.17 -30.51 -6.42
N SER A 295 -10.39 -31.01 -6.67
CA SER A 295 -10.74 -31.56 -7.98
C SER A 295 -10.65 -30.48 -9.07
N TYR A 296 -10.46 -30.89 -10.33
CA TYR A 296 -10.40 -29.97 -11.47
C TYR A 296 -11.61 -29.01 -11.53
N THR A 297 -12.81 -29.49 -11.23
CA THR A 297 -14.03 -28.67 -11.24
C THR A 297 -13.99 -27.55 -10.20
N GLU A 298 -13.52 -27.84 -8.98
CA GLU A 298 -13.37 -26.84 -7.93
C GLU A 298 -12.24 -25.85 -8.23
N GLN A 299 -11.12 -26.33 -8.79
CA GLN A 299 -10.06 -25.47 -9.29
C GLN A 299 -10.59 -24.47 -10.33
N VAL A 300 -11.42 -24.91 -11.29
CA VAL A 300 -11.99 -24.02 -12.30
C VAL A 300 -12.88 -22.94 -11.67
N LYS A 301 -13.66 -23.24 -10.63
CA LYS A 301 -14.45 -22.24 -9.89
C LYS A 301 -13.56 -21.20 -9.22
N LYS A 302 -12.51 -21.65 -8.53
CA LYS A 302 -11.51 -20.77 -7.89
C LYS A 302 -10.76 -19.89 -8.89
N ARG A 303 -10.42 -20.41 -10.07
CA ARG A 303 -9.84 -19.60 -11.16
C ARG A 303 -10.81 -18.51 -11.63
N ARG A 304 -12.11 -18.82 -11.73
CA ARG A 304 -13.13 -17.82 -12.08
C ARG A 304 -13.24 -16.75 -11.00
N GLU A 305 -13.27 -17.14 -9.73
CA GLU A 305 -13.27 -16.20 -8.60
C GLU A 305 -12.10 -15.21 -8.68
N ILE A 306 -10.88 -15.66 -8.98
CA ILE A 306 -9.73 -14.77 -9.19
C ILE A 306 -9.93 -13.87 -10.42
N LEU A 307 -10.42 -14.44 -11.52
CA LEU A 307 -10.58 -13.72 -12.79
C LEU A 307 -11.69 -12.67 -12.77
N ASP A 308 -12.67 -12.81 -11.88
CA ASP A 308 -13.76 -11.87 -11.68
C ASP A 308 -13.29 -10.63 -10.87
N CYS A 309 -12.13 -10.69 -10.22
CA CYS A 309 -11.58 -9.57 -9.47
C CYS A 309 -11.16 -8.39 -10.38
N PRO A 310 -11.29 -7.14 -9.90
CA PRO A 310 -10.95 -5.93 -10.65
C PRO A 310 -9.59 -5.92 -11.37
N ASN A 311 -8.55 -6.50 -10.77
CA ASN A 311 -7.22 -6.57 -11.36
C ASN A 311 -7.07 -7.61 -12.49
N TYR A 312 -8.03 -8.50 -12.67
CA TYR A 312 -8.02 -9.54 -13.72
C TYR A 312 -9.03 -9.32 -14.83
N LYS A 313 -9.84 -8.25 -14.79
CA LYS A 313 -10.76 -7.86 -15.88
C LYS A 313 -10.10 -7.79 -17.27
N GLY A 314 -8.79 -7.48 -17.32
CA GLY A 314 -8.01 -7.42 -18.56
C GLY A 314 -7.39 -8.74 -19.03
N PHE A 315 -7.58 -9.87 -18.31
CA PHE A 315 -6.92 -11.14 -18.64
C PHE A 315 -7.30 -11.66 -20.03
N GLY A 316 -8.55 -11.48 -20.44
CA GLY A 316 -9.02 -11.68 -21.82
C GLY A 316 -8.89 -13.10 -22.39
N LYS A 317 -8.53 -14.10 -21.56
CA LYS A 317 -8.35 -15.50 -21.93
C LYS A 317 -9.30 -16.40 -21.13
N PRO A 318 -9.65 -17.60 -21.63
CA PRO A 318 -10.48 -18.54 -20.88
C PRO A 318 -9.85 -18.95 -19.52
N PRO A 319 -10.65 -19.25 -18.49
CA PRO A 319 -10.16 -19.71 -17.19
C PRO A 319 -9.29 -20.97 -17.23
N SER A 320 -9.42 -21.80 -18.26
CA SER A 320 -8.58 -22.98 -18.47
C SER A 320 -7.11 -22.63 -18.74
N LEU A 321 -6.83 -21.44 -19.29
CA LEU A 321 -5.47 -20.94 -19.53
C LEU A 321 -4.91 -20.16 -18.33
N PHE A 322 -5.70 -19.96 -17.28
CA PHE A 322 -5.22 -19.34 -16.06
C PHE A 322 -4.41 -20.36 -15.25
N ASN A 323 -3.11 -20.06 -15.10
CA ASN A 323 -2.19 -20.82 -14.26
C ASN A 323 -1.77 -19.93 -13.09
N ILE A 324 -2.15 -20.34 -11.88
CA ILE A 324 -1.92 -19.59 -10.64
C ILE A 324 -0.43 -19.48 -10.27
N ASP A 325 0.40 -20.44 -10.71
CA ASP A 325 1.82 -20.47 -10.38
C ASP A 325 2.70 -19.77 -11.45
N ALA A 326 2.10 -19.39 -12.58
CA ALA A 326 2.80 -18.71 -13.65
C ALA A 326 2.94 -17.22 -13.39
N PHE A 327 4.02 -16.63 -13.89
CA PHE A 327 4.19 -15.19 -13.99
C PHE A 327 4.48 -14.79 -15.43
N ASP A 328 3.63 -13.91 -15.99
CA ASP A 328 3.81 -13.37 -17.34
C ASP A 328 4.53 -12.01 -17.25
N ILE A 329 5.84 -12.03 -17.49
CA ILE A 329 6.69 -10.84 -17.49
C ILE A 329 6.31 -9.85 -18.60
N GLY A 330 5.76 -10.33 -19.72
CA GLY A 330 5.31 -9.48 -20.83
C GLY A 330 4.12 -8.62 -20.40
N GLN A 331 3.07 -9.26 -19.88
CA GLN A 331 1.90 -8.54 -19.34
C GLN A 331 2.27 -7.61 -18.17
N ALA A 332 3.21 -8.02 -17.31
CA ALA A 332 3.68 -7.15 -16.23
C ALA A 332 4.40 -5.91 -16.75
N ASN A 333 5.22 -6.05 -17.81
CA ASN A 333 5.87 -4.91 -18.46
C ASN A 333 4.86 -3.99 -19.15
N GLU A 334 3.80 -4.52 -19.78
CA GLU A 334 2.73 -3.71 -20.37
C GLU A 334 2.04 -2.83 -19.32
N ARG A 335 1.68 -3.41 -18.16
CA ARG A 335 1.11 -2.66 -17.03
C ARG A 335 2.07 -1.60 -16.50
N LEU A 336 3.36 -1.93 -16.36
CA LEU A 336 4.39 -1.00 -15.92
C LEU A 336 4.53 0.19 -16.89
N VAL A 337 4.62 -0.07 -18.19
CA VAL A 337 4.72 0.98 -19.23
C VAL A 337 3.46 1.85 -19.23
N ALA A 338 2.27 1.25 -19.13
CA ALA A 338 1.01 1.99 -19.05
C ALA A 338 0.96 2.89 -17.79
N ALA A 339 1.40 2.39 -16.65
CA ALA A 339 1.46 3.16 -15.41
C ALA A 339 2.44 4.34 -15.54
N LEU A 340 3.67 4.10 -15.99
CA LEU A 340 4.69 5.14 -16.21
C LEU A 340 4.25 6.20 -17.22
N GLY A 341 3.51 5.81 -18.26
CA GLY A 341 2.98 6.70 -19.29
C GLY A 341 1.76 7.54 -18.89
N SER A 342 1.18 7.30 -17.72
CA SER A 342 -0.02 7.99 -17.22
C SER A 342 0.30 9.01 -16.12
N PRO A 343 -0.59 9.99 -15.84
CA PRO A 343 -0.48 10.84 -14.67
C PRO A 343 -0.50 10.04 -13.36
N ASN A 344 0.04 10.62 -12.29
CA ASN A 344 -0.08 10.04 -10.96
C ASN A 344 -1.55 9.94 -10.53
N SER A 345 -1.82 8.92 -9.73
CA SER A 345 -3.10 8.75 -9.08
C SER A 345 -3.42 9.87 -8.10
N VAL A 346 -4.69 10.31 -8.05
CA VAL A 346 -5.14 11.34 -7.11
C VAL A 346 -5.58 10.69 -5.80
N ARG A 347 -4.79 10.89 -4.74
CA ARG A 347 -4.99 10.28 -3.41
C ARG A 347 -6.25 10.74 -2.68
N ALA A 348 -6.69 11.98 -2.90
CA ALA A 348 -7.91 12.53 -2.30
C ALA A 348 -9.20 12.17 -3.08
N GLY A 349 -9.11 11.21 -3.99
CA GLY A 349 -10.24 10.71 -4.76
C GLY A 349 -9.92 9.34 -5.32
N MET A 350 -9.58 8.43 -4.40
CA MET A 350 -9.25 7.04 -4.70
C MET A 350 -10.41 6.32 -5.38
N LYS A 351 -10.08 5.26 -6.11
CA LYS A 351 -11.05 4.44 -6.82
C LYS A 351 -11.96 3.76 -5.80
N ALA A 352 -13.26 3.85 -6.01
CA ALA A 352 -14.24 3.18 -5.16
C ALA A 352 -15.43 2.73 -5.99
N PHE A 353 -16.00 1.58 -5.61
CA PHE A 353 -17.31 1.16 -6.10
C PHE A 353 -18.41 1.74 -5.19
N THR A 354 -19.49 2.21 -5.81
CA THR A 354 -20.63 2.79 -5.09
C THR A 354 -21.91 2.17 -5.61
N MET A 355 -22.73 1.68 -4.69
CA MET A 355 -24.12 1.30 -4.96
C MET A 355 -25.02 2.42 -4.45
N PRO A 356 -25.44 3.36 -5.31
CA PRO A 356 -26.21 4.50 -4.86
C PRO A 356 -27.67 4.07 -4.60
N ILE A 357 -28.27 4.60 -3.52
CA ILE A 357 -29.71 4.42 -3.25
C ILE A 357 -30.56 5.02 -4.38
N ASN A 358 -30.05 6.07 -5.06
CA ASN A 358 -30.63 6.68 -6.24
C ASN A 358 -29.50 7.10 -7.19
N PRO A 359 -29.61 6.92 -8.52
CA PRO A 359 -28.57 7.33 -9.48
C PRO A 359 -28.10 8.80 -9.40
N SER A 360 -28.94 9.69 -8.86
CA SER A 360 -28.64 11.11 -8.63
C SER A 360 -28.06 11.42 -7.24
N ALA A 361 -27.91 10.41 -6.38
CA ALA A 361 -27.37 10.60 -5.04
C ALA A 361 -25.91 11.07 -5.09
N HIS A 362 -25.61 12.08 -4.28
CA HIS A 362 -24.25 12.59 -4.16
C HIS A 362 -23.40 11.64 -3.31
N ASP A 363 -22.22 11.25 -3.80
CA ASP A 363 -21.25 10.51 -3.00
C ASP A 363 -20.51 11.48 -2.06
N SER A 364 -20.82 11.42 -0.76
CA SER A 364 -20.23 12.27 0.27
C SER A 364 -18.71 12.10 0.42
N ARG A 365 -18.13 11.00 -0.11
CA ARG A 365 -16.67 10.78 -0.12
C ARG A 365 -15.95 11.61 -1.18
N THR A 366 -16.68 12.22 -2.11
CA THR A 366 -16.07 13.11 -3.11
C THR A 366 -15.64 14.42 -2.46
N GLY A 367 -14.33 14.53 -2.20
CA GLY A 367 -13.73 15.74 -1.67
C GLY A 367 -13.78 16.92 -2.64
N LYS A 368 -13.36 18.11 -2.16
CA LYS A 368 -13.25 19.29 -3.03
C LYS A 368 -12.17 19.07 -4.09
N LEU A 369 -12.57 19.10 -5.36
CA LEU A 369 -11.65 18.98 -6.49
C LEU A 369 -10.68 20.17 -6.56
N LYS A 370 -9.39 19.87 -6.71
CA LYS A 370 -8.35 20.86 -7.01
C LYS A 370 -8.40 21.24 -8.50
N LYS A 371 -7.76 22.35 -8.86
CA LYS A 371 -7.73 22.85 -10.25
C LYS A 371 -7.25 21.75 -11.21
N GLY A 372 -8.05 21.47 -12.25
CA GLY A 372 -7.75 20.47 -13.29
C GLY A 372 -7.99 19.02 -12.87
N GLN A 373 -8.64 18.79 -11.73
CA GLN A 373 -9.17 17.48 -11.35
C GLN A 373 -10.62 17.31 -11.84
N SER A 374 -10.99 16.07 -12.16
CA SER A 374 -12.34 15.68 -12.56
C SER A 374 -12.66 14.29 -12.03
N ILE A 375 -13.93 14.06 -11.72
CA ILE A 375 -14.43 12.75 -11.31
C ILE A 375 -14.78 11.97 -12.57
N GLN A 376 -14.19 10.78 -12.72
CA GLN A 376 -14.57 9.79 -13.72
C GLN A 376 -15.54 8.81 -13.07
N ARG A 377 -16.63 8.49 -13.76
CA ARG A 377 -17.61 7.48 -13.35
C ARG A 377 -17.84 6.49 -14.47
N GLU A 378 -17.81 5.22 -14.12
CA GLU A 378 -18.10 4.10 -15.03
C GLU A 378 -19.19 3.24 -14.39
N TRP A 379 -20.34 3.16 -15.04
CA TRP A 379 -21.48 2.39 -14.55
C TRP A 379 -21.28 0.90 -14.83
N ASP A 380 -21.47 0.10 -13.78
CA ASP A 380 -21.58 -1.34 -13.85
C ASP A 380 -23.06 -1.71 -13.76
N HIS A 381 -23.65 -2.06 -14.90
CA HIS A 381 -25.06 -2.37 -15.01
C HIS A 381 -25.44 -3.70 -14.36
N GLU A 382 -24.51 -4.65 -14.24
CA GLU A 382 -24.74 -5.95 -13.60
C GLU A 382 -24.81 -5.79 -12.08
N SER A 383 -23.90 -4.99 -11.53
CA SER A 383 -23.81 -4.72 -10.10
C SER A 383 -24.71 -3.57 -9.63
N HIS A 384 -25.50 -2.96 -10.53
CA HIS A 384 -26.36 -1.79 -10.28
C HIS A 384 -25.64 -0.64 -9.54
N GLY A 385 -24.36 -0.43 -9.84
CA GLY A 385 -23.52 0.57 -9.20
C GLY A 385 -22.55 1.23 -10.16
N TYR A 386 -21.66 2.06 -9.65
CA TYR A 386 -20.63 2.69 -10.48
C TYR A 386 -19.26 2.67 -9.80
N TRP A 387 -18.24 2.48 -10.60
CA TRP A 387 -16.86 2.80 -10.26
C TRP A 387 -16.64 4.29 -10.39
N GLN A 388 -15.94 4.88 -9.42
CA GLN A 388 -15.61 6.29 -9.41
C GLN A 388 -14.15 6.48 -9.02
N GLU A 389 -13.47 7.40 -9.69
CA GLU A 389 -12.14 7.89 -9.27
C GLU A 389 -11.97 9.36 -9.64
N THR A 390 -11.12 10.08 -8.91
CA THR A 390 -10.67 11.41 -9.33
C THR A 390 -9.43 11.28 -10.17
N THR A 391 -9.44 11.92 -11.34
CA THR A 391 -8.29 12.01 -12.24
C THR A 391 -7.83 13.46 -12.34
N SER A 392 -6.57 13.67 -12.73
CA SER A 392 -6.05 15.00 -13.02
C SER A 392 -5.47 15.08 -14.43
N ASN A 393 -5.83 16.16 -15.13
CA ASN A 393 -5.19 16.53 -16.40
C ASN A 393 -4.03 17.50 -16.19
N THR A 394 -3.70 17.81 -14.93
CA THR A 394 -2.54 18.65 -14.62
C THR A 394 -1.26 17.83 -14.66
N LYS A 395 -0.18 18.48 -15.06
CA LYS A 395 1.15 17.88 -15.03
C LYS A 395 1.56 17.57 -13.60
N ASP A 396 2.08 16.37 -13.38
CA ASP A 396 2.63 15.96 -12.09
C ASP A 396 3.80 16.84 -11.65
N LYS A 397 3.99 16.92 -10.33
CA LYS A 397 5.18 17.56 -9.77
C LYS A 397 6.41 16.76 -10.20
N ARG A 398 7.42 17.47 -10.71
CA ARG A 398 8.70 16.89 -11.12
C ARG A 398 9.38 16.04 -10.04
N SER A 399 9.30 16.49 -8.78
CA SER A 399 9.84 15.75 -7.62
C SER A 399 9.07 14.48 -7.26
N GLN A 400 7.85 14.33 -7.78
CA GLN A 400 6.94 13.19 -7.52
C GLN A 400 6.64 12.47 -8.83
N SER A 401 7.57 12.45 -9.78
CA SER A 401 7.35 11.81 -11.07
C SER A 401 8.63 11.12 -11.56
N ALA A 402 8.46 10.26 -12.54
CA ALA A 402 9.51 9.50 -13.18
C ALA A 402 9.40 9.66 -14.70
N CYS A 403 10.47 9.33 -15.41
CA CYS A 403 10.42 9.30 -16.87
C CYS A 403 9.39 8.29 -17.35
N ALA A 404 8.43 8.72 -18.17
CA ALA A 404 7.39 7.84 -18.69
C ALA A 404 7.89 6.68 -19.55
N ALA A 405 9.09 6.79 -20.13
CA ALA A 405 9.67 5.75 -20.98
C ALA A 405 10.45 4.68 -20.20
N CYS A 406 11.12 5.06 -19.10
CA CYS A 406 12.07 4.18 -18.42
C CYS A 406 11.91 4.12 -16.90
N GLY A 407 11.07 4.96 -16.29
CA GLY A 407 10.88 5.02 -14.84
C GLY A 407 12.02 5.69 -14.06
N LYS A 408 13.00 6.32 -14.75
CA LYS A 408 14.06 7.08 -14.06
C LYS A 408 13.49 8.26 -13.29
N PRO A 409 13.70 8.35 -11.96
CA PRO A 409 13.43 9.58 -11.23
C PRO A 409 14.44 10.63 -11.71
N GLY A 410 13.96 11.82 -12.05
CA GLY A 410 14.84 12.90 -12.49
C GLY A 410 14.63 14.21 -11.74
N GLY A 411 13.69 14.27 -10.80
CA GLY A 411 13.36 15.50 -10.09
C GLY A 411 13.20 16.67 -11.07
N GLN A 412 13.93 17.75 -10.83
CA GLN A 412 13.88 18.96 -11.66
C GLN A 412 14.42 18.78 -13.09
N ASP A 413 15.25 17.76 -13.34
CA ASP A 413 15.86 17.50 -14.64
C ASP A 413 14.88 16.87 -15.64
N LEU A 414 13.70 16.44 -15.17
CA LEU A 414 12.66 15.91 -16.04
C LEU A 414 12.10 16.99 -16.98
N LYS A 415 12.19 16.69 -18.27
CA LYS A 415 11.67 17.51 -19.37
C LYS A 415 10.23 17.15 -19.65
N THR A 416 9.41 18.16 -19.94
CA THR A 416 8.01 17.96 -20.32
C THR A 416 7.89 17.59 -21.78
N CYS A 417 6.90 16.77 -22.11
CA CYS A 417 6.49 16.51 -23.48
C CYS A 417 6.25 17.83 -24.24
N SER A 418 6.89 17.99 -25.40
CA SER A 418 6.72 19.19 -26.24
C SER A 418 5.30 19.36 -26.81
N GLY A 419 4.51 18.29 -26.87
CA GLY A 419 3.12 18.31 -27.34
C GLY A 419 2.12 18.68 -26.24
N CYS A 420 1.82 17.73 -25.34
CA CYS A 420 0.78 17.88 -24.32
C CYS A 420 1.24 18.59 -23.04
N ARG A 421 2.57 18.70 -22.80
CA ARG A 421 3.19 19.22 -21.57
C ARG A 421 2.78 18.51 -20.26
N ALA A 422 2.04 17.40 -20.34
CA ALA A 422 1.58 16.64 -19.18
C ALA A 422 2.59 15.55 -18.75
N ILE A 423 3.19 14.84 -19.71
CA ILE A 423 4.09 13.71 -19.45
C ILE A 423 5.55 14.18 -19.34
N LEU A 424 6.34 13.50 -18.50
CA LEU A 424 7.72 13.83 -18.18
C LEU A 424 8.71 12.78 -18.71
N TYR A 425 9.89 13.25 -19.16
CA TYR A 425 10.95 12.43 -19.74
C TYR A 425 12.32 12.88 -19.24
N CYS A 426 13.24 11.95 -19.00
CA CYS A 426 14.62 12.30 -18.66
C CYS A 426 15.47 12.72 -19.88
N SER A 427 15.05 12.38 -21.10
CA SER A 427 15.76 12.76 -22.33
C SER A 427 14.80 12.96 -23.51
N ALA A 428 15.25 13.71 -24.53
CA ALA A 428 14.50 13.88 -25.78
C ALA A 428 14.38 12.57 -26.57
N GLU A 429 15.36 11.67 -26.42
CA GLU A 429 15.33 10.35 -27.01
C GLU A 429 14.22 9.49 -26.42
N HIS A 430 14.09 9.44 -25.09
CA HIS A 430 12.99 8.76 -24.41
C HIS A 430 11.62 9.34 -24.76
N GLN A 431 11.54 10.65 -25.00
CA GLN A 431 10.31 11.22 -25.54
C GLN A 431 10.00 10.66 -26.93
N ARG A 432 10.99 10.59 -27.84
CA ARG A 432 10.78 10.11 -29.21
C ARG A 432 10.37 8.63 -29.26
N SER A 433 11.03 7.77 -28.48
CA SER A 433 10.70 6.34 -28.44
C SER A 433 9.30 6.11 -27.87
N HIS A 434 9.04 6.59 -26.66
CA HIS A 434 7.73 6.43 -26.01
C HIS A 434 6.59 7.08 -26.81
N TRP A 435 6.87 8.20 -27.49
CA TRP A 435 5.89 8.81 -28.39
C TRP A 435 5.46 7.85 -29.49
N LYS A 436 6.42 7.23 -30.17
CA LYS A 436 6.15 6.33 -31.29
C LYS A 436 5.31 5.13 -30.85
N ASP A 437 5.65 4.56 -29.70
CA ASP A 437 5.12 3.25 -29.29
C ASP A 437 3.78 3.38 -28.55
N VAL A 438 3.61 4.39 -27.69
CA VAL A 438 2.47 4.49 -26.77
C VAL A 438 1.81 5.86 -26.84
N HIS A 439 2.58 6.93 -26.65
CA HIS A 439 2.01 8.25 -26.33
C HIS A 439 1.41 8.99 -27.53
N LYS A 440 1.70 8.61 -28.78
CA LYS A 440 1.14 9.25 -29.98
C LYS A 440 -0.39 9.32 -29.97
N LYS A 441 -1.08 8.28 -29.48
CA LYS A 441 -2.55 8.24 -29.40
C LYS A 441 -3.12 9.10 -28.26
N GLN A 442 -2.34 9.29 -27.20
CA GLN A 442 -2.74 9.99 -25.98
C GLN A 442 -2.38 11.48 -26.01
N CYS A 443 -1.37 11.85 -26.80
CA CYS A 443 -0.94 13.23 -26.90
C CYS A 443 -1.88 14.03 -27.78
N SER A 444 -2.92 14.59 -27.16
CA SER A 444 -3.77 15.53 -27.85
C SER A 444 -3.15 16.93 -27.83
N ARG A 445 -3.03 17.56 -29.00
CA ARG A 445 -2.78 19.01 -29.14
C ARG A 445 -3.94 19.87 -28.60
N LYS A 446 -4.99 19.27 -28.03
CA LYS A 446 -6.16 20.00 -27.50
C LYS A 446 -5.80 20.91 -26.31
N TYR A 447 -4.72 20.58 -25.58
CA TYR A 447 -4.16 21.38 -24.49
C TYR A 447 -3.25 22.54 -24.95
N LEU A 448 -3.08 22.73 -26.26
CA LEU A 448 -2.31 23.84 -26.84
C LEU A 448 -3.17 25.06 -27.23
N LYS A 449 -4.47 25.08 -26.91
CA LYS A 449 -5.22 26.35 -27.01
C LYS A 449 -4.72 27.29 -25.90
N LYS A 450 -3.83 28.19 -26.34
CA LYS A 450 -3.35 29.37 -25.62
C LYS A 450 -4.50 30.15 -25.00
#